data_AF-A0A9W8MUM7-F1
#
_entry.id   AF-A0A9W8MUM7-F1
#
_cell.length_a   1.000
_cell.length_b   1.000
_cell.length_c   1.000
_cell.angle_alpha   90.00
_cell.angle_beta   90.00
_cell.angle_gamma   90.00
#
_symmetry.space_group_name_H-M   'P 1'
#
loop_
_entity.id
_entity.type
_entity.pdbx_description
1 polymer ?
#
loop_
_entity_poly.entity_id
_entity_poly.type
_entity_poly.pdbx_seq_one_letter_code
_entity_poly.pdbx_strand_id
1 'polypeptide(L)'
;MSFPVYLRNGDQVKVNDHVYCSPSWDSRDGTPYSVARIMQFLPPEDAPKGDEDKQYLYTRVRLAWYYRPSDVSDRPVADPRLLLAAIYSEVCDINQLRAKCHVVHRDKISDLSGWKKRPDRFYFNRLFDPYIKKEFEVIPSHDVRNLPDEIRDVLISRYEYVVAEKEVIPDLTDAIRLCDTCQEWCPSPDSVLCDRCKKYFHMRHEEEVDSHEIRHPTPAAPIKLKSNAPAARGRGRPRKDKSLAEKEENLPVKHFNMWPFRYFGQHTVAEDTLDPEDLIFPRTASRVGPKYQANVPSAPDPYNISPEIEERGGDNTIEVLNILNTLTESELAEAEEIKKRLTNDMILQSSVDWLTEAIRRLSEAAMDSTTSMSSVKMTPTRIEKWKKNETPYTDKEWSRQEEVAFEDAIMQHGAELRAVRDEVSTRSIYEVVRFYGHWKK
;
A
#
# COMPACT_ATOMS: atom_id res chain seq x y z
N MET A 1 -32.12 2.57 12.18
CA MET A 1 -31.73 3.57 13.20
C MET A 1 -30.32 3.24 13.68
N SER A 2 -29.50 4.19 14.13
CA SER A 2 -28.19 3.86 14.73
C SER A 2 -28.36 3.51 16.21
N PHE A 3 -27.77 2.39 16.66
CA PHE A 3 -27.78 2.05 18.09
C PHE A 3 -26.78 2.95 18.85
N PRO A 4 -27.15 3.52 20.00
CA PRO A 4 -26.20 4.26 20.82
C PRO A 4 -25.15 3.29 21.38
N VAL A 5 -23.88 3.66 21.27
CA VAL A 5 -22.75 2.88 21.80
C VAL A 5 -22.24 3.57 23.06
N TYR A 6 -22.14 2.81 24.15
CA TYR A 6 -21.65 3.30 25.43
C TYR A 6 -20.35 2.59 25.81
N LEU A 7 -19.40 3.35 26.33
CA LEU A 7 -18.18 2.83 26.94
C LEU A 7 -18.47 2.29 28.34
N ARG A 8 -17.53 1.53 28.90
CA ARG A 8 -17.66 0.94 30.25
C ARG A 8 -17.84 1.98 31.37
N ASN A 9 -17.34 3.19 31.15
CA ASN A 9 -17.49 4.31 32.10
C ASN A 9 -18.86 5.03 31.97
N GLY A 10 -19.74 4.60 31.07
CA GLY A 10 -21.05 5.19 30.82
C GLY A 10 -21.06 6.28 29.74
N ASP A 11 -19.91 6.67 29.18
CA ASP A 11 -19.86 7.70 28.14
C ASP A 11 -20.39 7.15 26.80
N GLN A 12 -21.35 7.86 26.20
CA GLN A 12 -21.83 7.54 24.87
C GLN A 12 -20.82 7.99 23.80
N VAL A 13 -20.34 7.10 22.94
CA VAL A 13 -19.46 7.42 21.80
C VAL A 13 -20.23 7.48 20.48
N LYS A 14 -19.78 8.37 19.58
CA LYS A 14 -20.32 8.51 18.21
C LYS A 14 -19.19 8.52 17.17
N VAL A 15 -19.57 8.40 15.91
CA VAL A 15 -18.65 8.59 14.77
C VAL A 15 -17.99 9.98 14.88
N ASN A 16 -16.70 10.04 14.57
CA ASN A 16 -15.77 11.16 14.76
C ASN A 16 -15.32 11.46 16.20
N ASP A 17 -15.82 10.76 17.22
CA ASP A 17 -15.21 10.87 18.55
C ASP A 17 -13.80 10.26 18.55
N HIS A 18 -12.91 10.83 19.36
CA HIS A 18 -11.60 10.26 19.64
C HIS A 18 -11.65 9.42 20.92
N VAL A 19 -10.93 8.31 20.90
CA VAL A 19 -10.98 7.28 21.92
C VAL A 19 -9.59 6.72 22.21
N TYR A 20 -9.39 6.34 23.45
CA TYR A 20 -8.32 5.44 23.85
C TYR A 20 -8.71 3.99 23.53
N CYS A 21 -7.79 3.28 22.90
CA CYS A 21 -7.95 1.91 22.47
C CYS A 21 -6.85 1.04 23.07
N SER A 22 -7.20 -0.19 23.44
CA SER A 22 -6.24 -1.17 23.92
C SER A 22 -6.76 -2.59 23.72
N PRO A 23 -5.89 -3.55 23.38
CA PRO A 23 -6.21 -4.98 23.40
C PRO A 23 -6.76 -5.47 24.75
N SER A 24 -7.16 -6.75 24.81
CA SER A 24 -7.56 -7.38 26.08
C SER A 24 -6.43 -7.30 27.12
N TRP A 25 -6.79 -7.36 28.40
CA TRP A 25 -5.82 -7.29 29.48
C TRP A 25 -4.78 -8.42 29.41
N ASP A 26 -5.21 -9.61 28.99
CA ASP A 26 -4.37 -10.81 28.88
C ASP A 26 -3.25 -10.68 27.83
N SER A 27 -3.43 -9.80 26.85
CA SER A 27 -2.47 -9.58 25.75
C SER A 27 -1.75 -8.22 25.83
N ARG A 28 -1.86 -7.52 26.96
CA ARG A 28 -1.27 -6.18 27.11
C ARG A 28 0.16 -6.25 27.64
N ASP A 29 1.04 -5.49 27.01
CA ASP A 29 2.48 -5.39 27.29
C ASP A 29 2.87 -4.18 28.18
N GLY A 30 1.90 -3.56 28.86
CA GLY A 30 2.11 -2.39 29.71
C GLY A 30 2.27 -1.05 28.95
N THR A 31 2.16 -1.04 27.62
CA THR A 31 2.19 0.18 26.82
C THR A 31 1.03 1.13 27.13
N PRO A 32 1.21 2.46 26.96
CA PRO A 32 0.12 3.43 27.04
C PRO A 32 -0.99 3.11 26.04
N TYR A 33 -2.23 3.50 26.34
CA TYR A 33 -3.32 3.31 25.39
C TYR A 33 -3.05 4.04 24.07
N SER A 34 -3.36 3.35 22.98
CA SER A 34 -3.33 3.89 21.63
C SER A 34 -4.48 4.88 21.44
N VAL A 35 -4.31 5.86 20.57
CA VAL A 35 -5.31 6.90 20.31
C VAL A 35 -5.86 6.72 18.91
N ALA A 36 -7.19 6.76 18.77
CA ALA A 36 -7.85 6.62 17.48
C ALA A 36 -9.09 7.51 17.36
N ARG A 37 -9.53 7.76 16.12
CA ARG A 37 -10.84 8.35 15.78
C ARG A 37 -11.79 7.24 15.30
N ILE A 38 -13.02 7.25 15.80
CA ILE A 38 -14.06 6.32 15.35
C ILE A 38 -14.50 6.73 13.94
N MET A 39 -14.30 5.84 12.96
CA MET A 39 -14.75 6.04 11.58
C MET A 39 -16.16 5.48 11.37
N GLN A 40 -16.41 4.27 11.86
CA GLN A 40 -17.68 3.57 11.63
C GLN A 40 -17.87 2.45 12.67
N PHE A 41 -19.11 2.23 13.10
CA PHE A 41 -19.49 1.05 13.86
C PHE A 41 -20.00 -0.04 12.93
N LEU A 42 -19.58 -1.29 13.17
CA LEU A 42 -19.80 -2.42 12.26
C LEU A 42 -20.53 -3.56 13.00
N PRO A 43 -21.43 -4.28 12.29
CA PRO A 43 -22.06 -5.49 12.81
C PRO A 43 -21.05 -6.65 12.93
N PRO A 44 -21.47 -7.81 13.48
CA PRO A 44 -20.67 -9.03 13.48
C PRO A 44 -20.17 -9.42 12.09
N GLU A 45 -19.07 -10.16 12.05
CA GLU A 45 -18.46 -10.61 10.79
C GLU A 45 -19.37 -11.52 9.99
N ASP A 46 -20.02 -12.44 10.68
CA ASP A 46 -20.92 -13.43 10.10
C ASP A 46 -22.35 -12.90 9.85
N ALA A 47 -22.55 -11.58 9.95
CA ALA A 47 -23.85 -10.99 9.63
C ALA A 47 -24.17 -11.21 8.13
N PRO A 48 -25.33 -11.80 7.78
CA PRO A 48 -25.73 -12.01 6.39
C PRO A 48 -25.67 -10.71 5.59
N LYS A 49 -24.89 -10.68 4.52
CA LYS A 49 -24.85 -9.55 3.58
C LYS A 49 -26.12 -9.59 2.72
N GLY A 50 -26.94 -8.56 2.78
CA GLY A 50 -28.10 -8.37 1.88
C GLY A 50 -29.47 -8.27 2.54
N ASP A 51 -29.56 -8.38 3.87
CA ASP A 51 -30.82 -8.19 4.60
C ASP A 51 -30.81 -6.78 5.23
N GLU A 52 -31.07 -5.74 4.43
CA GLU A 52 -31.07 -4.33 4.88
C GLU A 52 -32.07 -4.06 6.02
N ASP A 53 -33.05 -4.96 6.19
CA ASP A 53 -34.09 -4.88 7.23
C ASP A 53 -33.67 -5.49 8.58
N LYS A 54 -32.56 -6.25 8.66
CA LYS A 54 -32.09 -6.82 9.94
C LYS A 54 -31.06 -5.93 10.61
N GLN A 55 -31.49 -5.28 11.68
CA GLN A 55 -30.63 -4.42 12.50
C GLN A 55 -29.80 -5.25 13.50
N TYR A 56 -28.53 -5.48 13.19
CA TYR A 56 -27.60 -6.16 14.11
C TYR A 56 -26.99 -5.17 15.10
N LEU A 57 -26.71 -5.63 16.32
CA LEU A 57 -25.93 -4.87 17.30
C LEU A 57 -24.49 -4.70 16.82
N TYR A 58 -23.86 -3.58 17.15
CA TYR A 58 -22.46 -3.33 16.81
C TYR A 58 -21.54 -4.19 17.69
N THR A 59 -20.67 -4.98 17.08
CA THR A 59 -19.62 -5.76 17.77
C THR A 59 -18.22 -5.36 17.36
N ARG A 60 -18.08 -4.62 16.24
CA ARG A 60 -16.79 -4.19 15.70
C ARG A 60 -16.80 -2.69 15.44
N VAL A 61 -15.62 -2.09 15.39
CA VAL A 61 -15.44 -0.66 15.14
C VAL A 61 -14.25 -0.45 14.21
N ARG A 62 -14.45 0.37 13.18
CA ARG A 62 -13.36 0.85 12.31
C ARG A 62 -12.76 2.12 12.92
N LEU A 63 -11.46 2.09 13.11
CA LEU A 63 -10.69 3.13 13.78
C LEU A 63 -9.65 3.71 12.83
N ALA A 64 -9.49 5.03 12.84
CA ALA A 64 -8.35 5.72 12.23
C ALA A 64 -7.32 6.04 13.31
N TRP A 65 -6.09 5.58 13.13
CA TRP A 65 -5.06 5.62 14.17
C TRP A 65 -4.32 6.95 14.26
N TYR A 66 -3.82 7.24 15.45
CA TYR A 66 -2.82 8.28 15.71
C TYR A 66 -1.60 7.64 16.36
N TYR A 67 -0.42 7.93 15.85
CA TYR A 67 0.85 7.45 16.41
C TYR A 67 1.47 8.49 17.32
N ARG A 68 2.13 8.04 18.39
CA ARG A 68 3.09 8.90 19.08
C ARG A 68 4.38 8.94 18.24
N PRO A 69 5.10 10.07 18.22
CA PRO A 69 6.36 10.12 17.49
C PRO A 69 7.38 9.04 17.90
N SER A 70 7.37 8.63 19.17
CA SER A 70 8.18 7.52 19.71
C SER A 70 7.84 6.15 19.13
N ASP A 71 6.62 5.96 18.61
CA ASP A 71 6.15 4.67 18.10
C ASP A 71 6.68 4.41 16.68
N VAL A 72 7.09 5.47 15.98
CA VAL A 72 7.47 5.44 14.56
C VAL A 72 8.86 6.01 14.29
N SER A 73 9.49 6.63 15.28
CA SER A 73 10.81 7.24 15.17
C SER A 73 11.59 7.12 16.47
N ASP A 74 12.88 6.79 16.36
CA ASP A 74 13.82 6.79 17.50
C ASP A 74 14.22 8.20 17.95
N ARG A 75 13.71 9.24 17.28
CA ARG A 75 14.02 10.63 17.62
C ARG A 75 13.35 10.97 18.97
N PRO A 76 14.10 11.52 19.94
CA PRO A 76 13.52 11.89 21.22
C PRO A 76 12.53 13.04 21.01
N VAL A 77 11.27 12.81 21.39
CA VAL A 77 10.22 13.83 21.39
C VAL A 77 9.82 14.17 22.81
N ALA A 78 9.99 15.44 23.17
CA ALA A 78 9.77 15.93 24.53
C ALA A 78 8.28 16.08 24.89
N ASP A 79 7.39 16.16 23.90
CA ASP A 79 5.97 16.43 24.13
C ASP A 79 5.11 15.16 24.07
N PRO A 80 4.60 14.66 25.21
CA PRO A 80 3.78 13.44 25.26
C PRO A 80 2.35 13.66 24.73
N ARG A 81 1.93 14.91 24.46
CA ARG A 81 0.61 15.25 23.93
C ARG A 81 0.59 15.41 22.43
N LEU A 82 1.76 15.42 21.78
CA LEU A 82 1.89 15.45 20.34
C LEU A 82 1.61 14.06 19.76
N LEU A 83 0.71 14.02 18.78
CA LEU A 83 0.41 12.85 17.97
C LEU A 83 0.66 13.14 16.49
N LEU A 84 0.89 12.09 15.73
CA LEU A 84 0.87 12.08 14.28
C LEU A 84 -0.46 11.45 13.85
N ALA A 85 -1.25 12.17 13.07
CA ALA A 85 -2.39 11.53 12.39
C ALA A 85 -1.86 10.45 11.45
N ALA A 86 -2.59 9.37 11.24
CA ALA A 86 -2.20 8.36 10.27
C ALA A 86 -3.28 8.14 9.21
N ILE A 87 -2.86 7.90 7.97
CA ILE A 87 -3.75 7.34 6.95
C ILE A 87 -3.71 5.82 7.04
N TYR A 88 -4.12 5.33 8.21
CA TYR A 88 -4.20 3.92 8.51
C TYR A 88 -5.47 3.65 9.30
N SER A 89 -6.24 2.67 8.84
CA SER A 89 -7.46 2.24 9.49
C SER A 89 -7.49 0.75 9.73
N GLU A 90 -8.03 0.37 10.87
CA GLU A 90 -8.16 -1.03 11.28
C GLU A 90 -9.57 -1.28 11.82
N VAL A 91 -10.06 -2.51 11.66
CA VAL A 91 -11.30 -2.96 12.29
C VAL A 91 -10.94 -3.76 13.54
N CYS A 92 -11.38 -3.26 14.69
CA CYS A 92 -11.15 -3.88 15.99
C CYS A 92 -12.47 -4.31 16.62
N ASP A 93 -12.39 -5.15 17.65
CA ASP A 93 -13.53 -5.46 18.53
C ASP A 93 -13.96 -4.17 19.28
N ILE A 94 -15.25 -3.92 19.37
CA ILE A 94 -15.81 -2.75 20.06
C ILE A 94 -15.41 -2.68 21.54
N ASN A 95 -15.12 -3.82 22.16
CA ASN A 95 -14.64 -3.93 23.53
C ASN A 95 -13.22 -3.41 23.73
N GLN A 96 -12.47 -3.10 22.67
CA GLN A 96 -11.15 -2.47 22.78
C GLN A 96 -11.24 -0.97 23.11
N LEU A 97 -12.42 -0.34 22.94
CA LEU A 97 -12.66 1.04 23.32
C LEU A 97 -12.63 1.19 24.85
N ARG A 98 -11.82 2.12 25.37
CA ARG A 98 -11.59 2.30 26.81
C ARG A 98 -12.26 3.55 27.37
N ALA A 99 -11.90 4.71 26.82
CA ALA A 99 -12.37 6.01 27.29
C ALA A 99 -12.30 7.02 26.14
N LYS A 100 -13.05 8.11 26.24
CA LYS A 100 -12.94 9.23 25.29
C LYS A 100 -11.68 10.04 25.54
N CYS A 101 -11.15 10.62 24.47
CA CYS A 101 -10.13 11.65 24.50
C CYS A 101 -10.44 12.72 23.45
N HIS A 102 -9.60 13.74 23.35
CA HIS A 102 -9.77 14.82 22.38
C HIS A 102 -8.47 15.04 21.61
N VAL A 103 -8.55 15.01 20.28
CA VAL A 103 -7.41 15.25 19.39
C VAL A 103 -7.78 16.37 18.43
N VAL A 104 -7.08 17.50 18.52
CA VAL A 104 -7.36 18.70 17.73
C VAL A 104 -6.12 19.12 16.95
N HIS A 105 -6.29 19.63 15.73
CA HIS A 105 -5.18 20.17 14.96
C HIS A 105 -4.62 21.43 15.65
N ARG A 106 -3.30 21.58 15.65
CA ARG A 106 -2.59 22.68 16.33
C ARG A 106 -3.20 24.06 16.06
N ASP A 107 -3.57 24.36 14.82
CA ASP A 107 -3.99 25.71 14.42
C ASP A 107 -5.43 26.04 14.84
N LYS A 108 -6.17 25.04 15.30
CA LYS A 108 -7.49 25.22 15.95
C LYS A 108 -7.40 25.45 17.46
N ILE A 109 -6.22 25.37 18.05
CA ILE A 109 -6.01 25.52 19.49
C ILE A 109 -5.46 26.93 19.75
N SER A 110 -6.26 27.75 20.42
CA SER A 110 -5.87 29.13 20.75
C SER A 110 -4.76 29.21 21.82
N ASP A 111 -4.87 28.41 22.89
CA ASP A 111 -3.86 28.27 23.95
C ASP A 111 -3.35 26.83 24.05
N LEU A 112 -2.28 26.55 23.30
CA LEU A 112 -1.63 25.23 23.29
C LEU A 112 -1.07 24.84 24.67
N SER A 113 -0.61 25.80 25.47
CA SER A 113 -0.04 25.51 26.80
C SER A 113 -1.13 25.11 27.80
N GLY A 114 -2.28 25.80 27.77
CA GLY A 114 -3.47 25.44 28.54
C GLY A 114 -4.05 24.09 28.10
N TRP A 115 -4.11 23.83 26.79
CA TRP A 115 -4.58 22.57 26.23
C TRP A 115 -3.81 21.35 26.77
N LYS A 116 -2.48 21.41 26.72
CA LYS A 116 -1.57 20.33 27.16
C LYS A 116 -1.69 19.99 28.65
N LYS A 117 -2.05 20.96 29.49
CA LYS A 117 -2.18 20.77 30.95
C LYS A 117 -3.42 19.97 31.33
N ARG A 118 -4.45 19.94 30.49
CA ARG A 118 -5.70 19.22 30.77
C ARG A 118 -5.52 17.73 30.46
N PRO A 119 -6.08 16.80 31.23
CA PRO A 119 -5.97 15.35 30.94
C PRO A 119 -6.66 15.01 29.61
N ASP A 120 -6.28 13.95 28.90
CA ASP A 120 -7.00 13.45 27.70
C ASP A 120 -7.06 14.39 26.49
N ARG A 121 -6.21 15.43 26.46
CA ARG A 121 -6.10 16.39 25.37
C ARG A 121 -4.80 16.17 24.61
N PHE A 122 -4.91 15.85 23.34
CA PHE A 122 -3.80 15.67 22.41
C PHE A 122 -3.94 16.64 21.25
N TYR A 123 -2.86 16.81 20.51
CA TYR A 123 -2.88 17.61 19.31
C TYR A 123 -1.99 17.00 18.24
N PHE A 124 -2.24 17.37 16.99
CA PHE A 124 -1.44 16.97 15.84
C PHE A 124 -1.25 18.16 14.92
N ASN A 125 -0.19 18.11 14.13
CA ASN A 125 0.07 19.06 13.04
C ASN A 125 0.60 18.37 11.78
N ARG A 126 0.92 17.08 11.90
CA ARG A 126 1.46 16.25 10.83
C ARG A 126 0.69 14.97 10.67
N LEU A 127 0.80 14.42 9.48
CA LEU A 127 0.28 13.11 9.13
C LEU A 127 1.45 12.19 8.79
N PHE A 128 1.41 10.96 9.27
CA PHE A 128 2.37 9.92 8.98
C PHE A 128 1.74 8.81 8.14
N ASP A 129 2.41 8.45 7.05
CA ASP A 129 2.04 7.30 6.24
C ASP A 129 2.92 6.10 6.62
N PRO A 130 2.36 5.04 7.24
CA PRO A 130 3.13 3.87 7.66
C PRO A 130 3.64 3.00 6.50
N TYR A 131 3.05 3.09 5.30
CA TYR A 131 3.45 2.26 4.16
C TYR A 131 4.74 2.78 3.52
N ILE A 132 4.83 4.10 3.33
CA ILE A 132 6.03 4.75 2.76
C ILE A 132 6.95 5.36 3.83
N LYS A 133 6.56 5.27 5.11
CA LYS A 133 7.28 5.82 6.27
C LYS A 133 7.65 7.29 6.11
N LYS A 134 6.70 8.10 5.62
CA LYS A 134 6.88 9.53 5.33
C LYS A 134 5.91 10.38 6.15
N GLU A 135 6.40 11.52 6.62
CA GLU A 135 5.58 12.56 7.26
C GLU A 135 5.17 13.63 6.24
N PHE A 136 3.95 14.13 6.40
CA PHE A 136 3.35 15.22 5.63
C PHE A 136 2.89 16.33 6.56
N GLU A 137 2.90 17.57 6.07
CA GLU A 137 2.31 18.69 6.79
C GLU A 137 0.79 18.69 6.60
N VAL A 138 0.07 19.07 7.65
CA VAL A 138 -1.39 19.15 7.64
C VAL A 138 -1.80 20.60 7.80
N ILE A 139 -2.57 21.11 6.85
CA ILE A 139 -3.16 22.46 6.91
C ILE A 139 -4.68 22.39 6.87
N PRO A 140 -5.41 23.34 7.47
CA PRO A 140 -6.85 23.47 7.28
C PRO A 140 -7.21 23.66 5.80
N SER A 141 -8.28 23.00 5.32
CA SER A 141 -8.68 23.12 3.89
C SER A 141 -9.01 24.56 3.47
N HIS A 142 -9.46 25.41 4.40
CA HIS A 142 -9.79 26.81 4.13
C HIS A 142 -8.56 27.70 3.93
N ASP A 143 -7.37 27.23 4.27
CA ASP A 143 -6.12 27.96 4.02
C ASP A 143 -5.62 27.77 2.58
N VAL A 144 -6.18 26.80 1.84
CA VAL A 144 -5.88 26.59 0.41
C VAL A 144 -6.60 27.66 -0.43
N ARG A 145 -5.81 28.51 -1.08
CA ARG A 145 -6.30 29.70 -1.82
C ARG A 145 -5.92 29.68 -3.29
N ASN A 146 -4.83 29.01 -3.64
CA ASN A 146 -4.36 28.91 -5.02
C ASN A 146 -5.09 27.81 -5.81
N LEU A 147 -6.41 27.89 -5.87
CA LEU A 147 -7.29 26.97 -6.61
C LEU A 147 -8.48 27.73 -7.20
N PRO A 148 -9.05 27.24 -8.32
CA PRO A 148 -10.34 27.71 -8.82
C PRO A 148 -11.43 27.58 -7.74
N ASP A 149 -12.35 28.53 -7.71
CA ASP A 149 -13.40 28.61 -6.69
C ASP A 149 -14.25 27.33 -6.64
N GLU A 150 -14.61 26.77 -7.80
CA GLU A 150 -15.41 25.54 -7.91
C GLU A 150 -14.75 24.35 -7.20
N ILE A 151 -13.44 24.19 -7.36
CA ILE A 151 -12.66 23.11 -6.74
C ILE A 151 -12.47 23.40 -5.25
N ARG A 152 -12.12 24.64 -4.90
CA ARG A 152 -11.86 25.06 -3.53
C ARG A 152 -13.09 24.90 -2.64
N ASP A 153 -14.27 25.26 -3.13
CA ASP A 153 -15.51 25.18 -2.35
C ASP A 153 -15.89 23.71 -2.07
N VAL A 154 -15.68 22.83 -3.05
CA VAL A 154 -15.86 21.38 -2.85
C VAL A 154 -14.81 20.81 -1.88
N LEU A 155 -13.55 21.22 -1.99
CA LEU A 155 -12.47 20.83 -1.08
C LEU A 155 -12.80 21.18 0.38
N ILE A 156 -13.22 22.43 0.61
CA ILE A 156 -13.58 22.94 1.93
C ILE A 156 -14.84 22.26 2.46
N SER A 157 -15.80 21.95 1.60
CA SER A 157 -17.04 21.26 1.97
C SER A 157 -16.78 19.82 2.42
N ARG A 158 -15.98 19.07 1.64
CA ARG A 158 -15.73 17.64 1.85
C ARG A 158 -14.73 17.35 2.97
N TYR A 159 -13.66 18.13 3.06
CA TYR A 159 -12.52 17.81 3.92
C TYR A 159 -12.22 18.92 4.92
N GLU A 160 -11.86 18.54 6.14
CA GLU A 160 -11.43 19.50 7.15
C GLU A 160 -9.99 19.96 6.94
N TYR A 161 -9.14 19.04 6.48
CA TYR A 161 -7.71 19.24 6.35
C TYR A 161 -7.18 18.75 5.01
N VAL A 162 -6.15 19.44 4.55
CA VAL A 162 -5.32 19.07 3.40
C VAL A 162 -3.97 18.59 3.90
N VAL A 163 -3.46 17.55 3.26
CA VAL A 163 -2.19 16.91 3.59
C VAL A 163 -1.29 17.02 2.37
N ALA A 164 -0.11 17.63 2.52
CA ALA A 164 0.82 17.80 1.41
C ALA A 164 2.27 17.76 1.88
N GLU A 165 3.20 17.60 0.94
CA GLU A 165 4.62 17.76 1.21
C GLU A 165 4.92 19.19 1.65
N LYS A 166 5.92 19.35 2.51
CA LYS A 166 6.30 20.65 3.08
C LYS A 166 6.63 21.68 2.00
N GLU A 167 7.19 21.24 0.88
CA GLU A 167 7.58 22.07 -0.25
C GLU A 167 6.38 22.59 -1.06
N VAL A 168 5.23 21.90 -0.97
CA VAL A 168 3.99 22.23 -1.72
C VAL A 168 3.12 23.23 -0.95
N ILE A 169 3.20 23.26 0.39
CA ILE A 169 2.36 24.12 1.25
C ILE A 169 2.40 25.61 0.87
N PRO A 170 3.56 26.25 0.60
CA PRO A 170 3.60 27.65 0.22
C PRO A 170 2.83 27.93 -1.07
N ASP A 171 2.82 26.98 -2.01
CA ASP A 171 2.12 27.11 -3.29
C ASP A 171 0.61 27.08 -3.13
N LEU A 172 0.10 26.16 -2.30
CA LEU A 172 -1.34 25.99 -2.04
C LEU A 172 -1.96 27.18 -1.29
N THR A 173 -1.17 27.78 -0.40
CA THR A 173 -1.63 28.88 0.48
C THR A 173 -1.40 30.27 -0.14
N ASP A 174 -0.78 30.33 -1.31
CA ASP A 174 -0.54 31.54 -2.09
C ASP A 174 -1.84 32.12 -2.67
N ALA A 175 -1.79 33.33 -3.21
CA ALA A 175 -2.86 33.87 -4.01
C ALA A 175 -3.10 33.02 -5.27
N ILE A 176 -4.34 33.03 -5.78
CA ILE A 176 -4.68 32.34 -7.03
C ILE A 176 -3.80 32.82 -8.18
N ARG A 177 -3.18 31.88 -8.88
CA ARG A 177 -2.36 32.14 -10.05
C ARG A 177 -3.21 32.04 -11.30
N LEU A 178 -3.31 33.14 -12.02
CA LEU A 178 -3.99 33.22 -13.31
C LEU A 178 -2.95 33.55 -14.38
N CYS A 179 -3.10 32.92 -15.54
CA CYS A 179 -2.27 33.23 -16.70
C CYS A 179 -2.62 34.61 -17.26
N ASP A 180 -1.62 35.46 -17.50
CA ASP A 180 -1.89 36.82 -18.02
C ASP A 180 -2.48 36.81 -19.45
N THR A 181 -2.19 35.78 -20.26
CA THR A 181 -2.72 35.62 -21.61
C THR A 181 -4.21 35.24 -21.61
N CYS A 182 -4.56 34.11 -20.98
CA CYS A 182 -5.90 33.53 -21.08
C CYS A 182 -6.78 33.78 -19.85
N GLN A 183 -6.22 34.32 -18.76
CA GLN A 183 -6.87 34.55 -17.47
C GLN A 183 -7.42 33.28 -16.79
N GLU A 184 -7.03 32.10 -17.27
CA GLU A 184 -7.35 30.81 -16.64
C GLU A 184 -6.33 30.50 -15.53
N TRP A 185 -6.76 29.69 -14.56
CA TRP A 185 -5.90 29.21 -13.49
C TRP A 185 -4.74 28.39 -14.06
N CYS A 186 -3.53 28.62 -13.54
CA CYS A 186 -2.32 27.90 -13.94
C CYS A 186 -1.66 27.23 -12.72
N PRO A 187 -1.64 25.88 -12.66
CA PRO A 187 -0.97 25.17 -11.57
C PRO A 187 0.55 25.33 -11.68
N SER A 188 1.25 25.27 -10.55
CA SER A 188 2.71 25.49 -10.52
C SER A 188 3.52 24.65 -11.51
N PRO A 189 3.23 23.34 -11.74
CA PRO A 189 3.98 22.52 -12.70
C PRO A 189 3.84 23.00 -14.16
N ASP A 190 2.72 23.63 -14.50
CA ASP A 190 2.38 24.04 -15.86
C ASP A 190 2.43 25.57 -16.02
N SER A 191 3.15 26.27 -15.14
CA SER A 191 3.25 27.72 -15.13
C SER A 191 4.69 28.23 -15.08
N VAL A 192 4.93 29.36 -15.74
CA VAL A 192 6.19 30.11 -15.71
C VAL A 192 5.95 31.50 -15.12
N LEU A 193 6.81 31.91 -14.19
CA LEU A 193 6.85 33.28 -13.69
C LEU A 193 7.78 34.12 -14.57
N CYS A 194 7.25 35.12 -15.27
CA CYS A 194 8.07 36.04 -16.05
C CYS A 194 8.94 36.89 -15.13
N ASP A 195 10.27 36.87 -15.33
CA ASP A 195 11.20 37.61 -14.47
C ASP A 195 11.01 39.14 -14.58
N ARG A 196 10.53 39.63 -15.74
CA ARG A 196 10.35 41.06 -16.01
C ARG A 196 9.08 41.64 -15.41
N CYS A 197 7.92 41.04 -15.67
CA CYS A 197 6.63 41.56 -15.22
C CYS A 197 6.11 40.89 -13.94
N LYS A 198 6.76 39.81 -13.48
CA LYS A 198 6.37 39.01 -12.30
C LYS A 198 4.95 38.45 -12.37
N LYS A 199 4.44 38.25 -13.59
CA LYS A 199 3.15 37.59 -13.87
C LYS A 199 3.36 36.13 -14.26
N TYR A 200 2.31 35.33 -14.09
CA TYR A 200 2.30 33.91 -14.43
C TYR A 200 1.73 33.67 -15.83
N PHE A 201 2.26 32.67 -16.51
CA PHE A 201 1.83 32.22 -17.83
C PHE A 201 1.80 30.71 -17.87
N HIS A 202 0.90 30.08 -18.64
CA HIS A 202 0.99 28.64 -18.89
C HIS A 202 2.23 28.31 -19.73
N MET A 203 2.78 27.11 -19.59
CA MET A 203 3.87 26.62 -20.46
C MET A 203 3.50 26.67 -21.95
N ARG A 204 2.23 26.42 -22.29
CA ARG A 204 1.73 26.55 -23.68
C ARG A 204 1.68 27.99 -24.22
N HIS A 205 1.77 28.99 -23.35
CA HIS A 205 1.82 30.41 -23.71
C HIS A 205 3.24 30.98 -23.55
N GLU A 206 4.27 30.11 -23.44
CA GLU A 206 5.67 30.50 -23.27
C GLU A 206 6.20 31.35 -24.44
N GLU A 207 5.81 31.03 -25.68
CA GLU A 207 6.21 31.80 -26.87
C GLU A 207 5.73 33.27 -26.83
N GLU A 208 4.60 33.53 -26.18
CA GLU A 208 4.10 34.88 -25.94
C GLU A 208 4.94 35.61 -24.88
N VAL A 209 5.50 34.90 -23.90
CA VAL A 209 6.39 35.48 -22.88
C VAL A 209 7.69 36.00 -23.50
N ASP A 210 8.25 35.28 -24.46
CA ASP A 210 9.50 35.64 -25.15
C ASP A 210 9.33 36.78 -26.16
N SER A 211 8.13 36.95 -26.73
CA SER A 211 7.84 37.96 -27.77
C SER A 211 7.51 39.36 -27.23
N HIS A 212 7.39 39.55 -25.91
CA HIS A 212 7.01 40.84 -25.33
C HIS A 212 8.18 41.86 -25.30
N GLU A 213 8.27 42.69 -26.36
CA GLU A 213 8.85 44.03 -26.29
C GLU A 213 7.82 45.01 -25.70
N ILE A 214 7.78 45.17 -24.37
CA ILE A 214 6.92 46.18 -23.74
C ILE A 214 7.76 47.18 -22.95
N ARG A 215 7.61 48.47 -23.32
CA ARG A 215 8.20 49.63 -22.66
C ARG A 215 7.73 49.74 -21.20
N HIS A 216 8.68 49.94 -20.31
CA HIS A 216 8.42 50.21 -18.89
C HIS A 216 7.66 51.53 -18.69
N PRO A 217 6.56 51.56 -17.93
CA PRO A 217 6.16 52.76 -17.20
C PRO A 217 7.06 52.92 -15.96
N THR A 218 7.55 54.14 -15.76
CA THR A 218 8.36 54.57 -14.62
C THR A 218 7.65 54.27 -13.29
N PRO A 219 8.33 53.71 -12.26
CA PRO A 219 7.69 53.40 -10.99
C PRO A 219 7.35 54.69 -10.23
N ALA A 220 6.05 54.90 -9.97
CA ALA A 220 5.61 55.87 -8.97
C ALA A 220 5.78 55.26 -7.56
N ALA A 221 6.32 56.06 -6.64
CA ALA A 221 6.60 55.65 -5.27
C ALA A 221 5.34 55.13 -4.52
N PRO A 222 5.48 54.17 -3.60
CA PRO A 222 4.35 53.58 -2.91
C PRO A 222 3.69 54.58 -1.97
N ILE A 223 2.41 54.85 -2.19
CA ILE A 223 1.55 55.56 -1.23
C ILE A 223 1.31 54.62 -0.04
N LYS A 224 1.89 54.96 1.12
CA LYS A 224 1.60 54.29 2.39
C LYS A 224 0.14 54.56 2.79
N LEU A 225 -0.71 53.55 2.68
CA LEU A 225 -2.02 53.54 3.34
C LEU A 225 -1.79 53.47 4.86
N LYS A 226 -2.12 54.56 5.57
CA LYS A 226 -2.16 54.58 7.04
C LYS A 226 -3.43 53.86 7.49
N SER A 227 -3.29 52.70 8.12
CA SER A 227 -4.39 52.09 8.86
C SER A 227 -4.57 52.80 10.21
N ASN A 228 -5.78 53.29 10.47
CA ASN A 228 -6.20 53.80 11.79
C ASN A 228 -6.81 52.67 12.63
N ALA A 229 -6.20 51.48 12.63
CA ALA A 229 -6.67 50.39 13.47
C ALA A 229 -6.17 50.61 14.92
N PRO A 230 -7.07 50.68 15.92
CA PRO A 230 -6.66 50.89 17.30
C PRO A 230 -5.87 49.69 17.85
N ALA A 231 -4.90 49.97 18.72
CA ALA A 231 -4.03 48.98 19.35
C ALA A 231 -4.83 47.88 20.07
N ALA A 232 -4.50 46.62 19.78
CA ALA A 232 -5.05 45.46 20.48
C ALA A 232 -4.70 45.55 21.98
N ARG A 233 -5.72 45.85 22.79
CA ARG A 233 -5.60 45.94 24.25
C ARG A 233 -5.36 44.55 24.85
N GLY A 234 -4.45 44.51 25.81
CA GLY A 234 -3.99 43.31 26.48
C GLY A 234 -5.06 42.58 27.29
N ARG A 235 -4.95 41.25 27.19
CA ARG A 235 -5.28 40.17 28.14
C ARG A 235 -6.00 40.58 29.43
N GLY A 236 -7.27 40.17 29.52
CA GLY A 236 -7.96 39.92 30.79
C GLY A 236 -7.77 38.47 31.26
N ARG A 237 -7.71 38.27 32.57
CA ARG A 237 -7.53 36.99 33.30
C ARG A 237 -8.85 36.17 33.38
N PRO A 238 -8.87 34.94 33.90
CA PRO A 238 -9.26 33.72 33.21
C PRO A 238 -10.63 33.20 33.71
N ARG A 239 -11.71 33.51 32.99
CA ARG A 239 -13.02 32.89 33.24
C ARG A 239 -13.77 32.55 31.95
N LYS A 240 -13.27 33.02 30.80
CA LYS A 240 -13.81 32.81 29.45
C LYS A 240 -13.17 31.61 28.73
N ASP A 241 -12.12 31.02 29.30
CA ASP A 241 -11.34 29.95 28.67
C ASP A 241 -12.08 28.60 28.67
N LYS A 242 -12.92 28.32 29.67
CA LYS A 242 -13.64 27.02 29.73
C LYS A 242 -14.62 26.85 28.58
N SER A 243 -15.43 27.89 28.29
CA SER A 243 -16.39 27.83 27.17
C SER A 243 -15.71 27.80 25.81
N LEU A 244 -14.55 28.45 25.68
CA LEU A 244 -13.79 28.45 24.43
C LEU A 244 -13.16 27.07 24.19
N ALA A 245 -12.59 26.47 25.23
CA ALA A 245 -12.00 25.14 25.16
C ALA A 245 -13.05 24.05 24.92
N GLU A 246 -14.23 24.14 25.54
CA GLU A 246 -15.36 23.24 25.24
C GLU A 246 -15.85 23.41 23.80
N LYS A 247 -15.78 24.63 23.24
CA LYS A 247 -16.10 24.86 21.84
C LYS A 247 -15.07 24.23 20.91
N GLU A 248 -13.77 24.42 21.19
CA GLU A 248 -12.66 23.80 20.44
C GLU A 248 -12.73 22.25 20.49
N GLU A 249 -13.16 21.67 21.61
CA GLU A 249 -13.35 20.22 21.79
C GLU A 249 -14.52 19.65 21.00
N ASN A 250 -15.58 20.43 20.78
CA ASN A 250 -16.83 19.99 20.17
C ASN A 250 -17.00 20.45 18.71
N LEU A 251 -15.93 20.90 18.05
CA LEU A 251 -16.00 21.27 16.65
C LEU A 251 -16.30 20.05 15.78
N PRO A 252 -17.39 20.05 15.00
CA PRO A 252 -17.66 18.97 14.07
C PRO A 252 -16.55 18.94 13.02
N VAL A 253 -15.92 17.77 12.85
CA VAL A 253 -14.88 17.56 11.86
C VAL A 253 -15.53 17.13 10.55
N LYS A 254 -15.37 17.95 9.50
CA LYS A 254 -15.78 17.58 8.15
C LYS A 254 -14.98 16.39 7.65
N HIS A 255 -15.64 15.47 6.99
CA HIS A 255 -15.00 14.28 6.43
C HIS A 255 -15.76 13.82 5.20
N PHE A 256 -15.02 13.20 4.29
CA PHE A 256 -15.55 12.58 3.08
C PHE A 256 -14.92 11.20 2.94
N ASN A 257 -15.72 10.21 2.51
CA ASN A 257 -15.33 8.81 2.51
C ASN A 257 -14.72 8.36 3.86
N MET A 258 -15.31 8.83 4.97
CA MET A 258 -14.90 8.63 6.37
C MET A 258 -13.63 9.39 6.81
N TRP A 259 -12.91 10.08 5.93
CA TRP A 259 -11.63 10.72 6.26
C TRP A 259 -11.71 12.26 6.28
N PRO A 260 -11.09 12.92 7.27
CA PRO A 260 -11.07 14.37 7.36
C PRO A 260 -9.90 14.99 6.57
N PHE A 261 -9.03 14.13 6.04
CA PHE A 261 -7.80 14.47 5.35
C PHE A 261 -7.97 14.19 3.87
N ARG A 262 -7.46 15.08 3.03
CA ARG A 262 -7.22 14.82 1.62
C ARG A 262 -5.77 15.10 1.27
N TYR A 263 -5.10 14.12 0.68
CA TYR A 263 -3.79 14.36 0.09
C TYR A 263 -3.90 15.30 -1.12
N PHE A 264 -3.18 16.41 -1.05
CA PHE A 264 -3.13 17.44 -2.09
C PHE A 264 -1.69 17.86 -2.33
N GLY A 265 -0.84 16.86 -2.62
CA GLY A 265 0.58 17.04 -2.81
C GLY A 265 1.01 17.06 -4.26
N GLN A 266 2.30 16.86 -4.48
CA GLN A 266 2.94 16.93 -5.80
C GLN A 266 2.32 16.01 -6.86
N HIS A 267 1.70 14.91 -6.44
CA HIS A 267 1.16 13.87 -7.33
C HIS A 267 -0.38 13.84 -7.37
N THR A 268 -1.02 14.91 -6.89
CA THR A 268 -2.47 15.07 -6.96
C THR A 268 -2.84 16.03 -8.07
N VAL A 269 -3.92 15.70 -8.80
CA VAL A 269 -4.57 16.59 -9.76
C VAL A 269 -5.70 17.33 -9.03
N ALA A 270 -5.83 18.64 -9.25
CA ALA A 270 -6.77 19.46 -8.47
C ALA A 270 -8.23 19.04 -8.71
N GLU A 271 -8.54 18.70 -9.95
CA GLU A 271 -9.84 18.29 -10.47
C GLU A 271 -10.34 16.99 -9.82
N ASP A 272 -9.45 16.13 -9.33
CA ASP A 272 -9.81 14.90 -8.60
C ASP A 272 -10.69 15.21 -7.37
N THR A 273 -10.66 16.44 -6.84
CA THR A 273 -11.51 16.87 -5.71
C THR A 273 -12.99 16.80 -6.05
N LEU A 274 -13.34 16.91 -7.34
CA LEU A 274 -14.71 16.88 -7.82
C LEU A 274 -15.24 15.45 -7.95
N ASP A 275 -14.36 14.46 -8.10
CA ASP A 275 -14.71 13.05 -8.28
C ASP A 275 -15.51 12.51 -7.08
N PRO A 276 -16.70 11.90 -7.28
CA PRO A 276 -17.42 11.22 -6.20
C PRO A 276 -16.61 10.13 -5.48
N GLU A 277 -15.65 9.49 -6.16
CA GLU A 277 -14.78 8.44 -5.63
C GLU A 277 -13.34 8.94 -5.35
N ASP A 278 -13.21 10.23 -5.02
CA ASP A 278 -11.94 10.91 -4.76
C ASP A 278 -11.02 10.13 -3.78
N LEU A 279 -9.81 9.84 -4.27
CA LEU A 279 -8.80 9.09 -3.54
C LEU A 279 -8.02 10.03 -2.61
N ILE A 280 -8.26 9.87 -1.32
CA ILE A 280 -7.68 10.69 -0.25
C ILE A 280 -6.20 10.43 0.07
N PHE A 281 -5.62 9.35 -0.45
CA PHE A 281 -4.32 8.81 -0.03
C PHE A 281 -3.15 9.43 -0.81
N PRO A 282 -1.97 9.61 -0.19
CA PRO A 282 -0.73 9.96 -0.88
C PRO A 282 -0.47 9.02 -2.05
N ARG A 283 -0.19 9.61 -3.22
CA ARG A 283 0.14 8.87 -4.43
C ARG A 283 1.65 8.79 -4.58
N THR A 284 2.16 7.60 -4.88
CA THR A 284 3.55 7.47 -5.34
C THR A 284 3.57 7.70 -6.84
N ALA A 285 4.43 8.61 -7.33
CA ALA A 285 4.59 8.78 -8.77
C ALA A 285 5.19 7.54 -9.44
N SER A 286 4.69 7.25 -10.63
CA SER A 286 5.36 6.36 -11.57
C SER A 286 6.74 6.92 -11.89
N ARG A 287 7.77 6.09 -11.74
CA ARG A 287 9.13 6.50 -12.06
C ARG A 287 9.32 6.45 -13.58
N VAL A 288 9.62 7.61 -14.17
CA VAL A 288 9.89 7.73 -15.61
C VAL A 288 11.36 8.09 -15.82
N GLY A 289 12.01 7.39 -16.73
CA GLY A 289 13.38 7.62 -17.15
C GLY A 289 14.09 6.34 -17.63
N PRO A 290 15.22 6.45 -18.34
CA PRO A 290 15.93 5.31 -18.94
C PRO A 290 16.29 4.15 -18.00
N LYS A 291 16.30 4.40 -16.68
CA LYS A 291 16.54 3.37 -15.64
C LYS A 291 15.29 2.55 -15.28
N TYR A 292 14.11 3.00 -15.67
CA TYR A 292 12.81 2.44 -15.28
C TYR A 292 12.04 1.86 -16.46
N GLN A 293 12.16 2.42 -17.66
CA GLN A 293 11.56 1.85 -18.86
C GLN A 293 12.39 0.69 -19.44
N ALA A 294 11.71 -0.30 -20.00
CA ALA A 294 12.35 -1.33 -20.82
C ALA A 294 12.91 -0.70 -22.11
N ASN A 295 14.09 -1.14 -22.53
CA ASN A 295 14.58 -0.82 -23.86
C ASN A 295 13.81 -1.71 -24.85
N VAL A 296 12.96 -1.10 -25.68
CA VAL A 296 12.16 -1.83 -26.67
C VAL A 296 13.03 -2.05 -27.90
N PRO A 297 13.44 -3.30 -28.20
CA PRO A 297 14.21 -3.56 -29.41
C PRO A 297 13.35 -3.28 -30.65
N SER A 298 14.01 -2.90 -31.74
CA SER A 298 13.35 -2.81 -33.05
C SER A 298 12.73 -4.16 -33.43
N ALA A 299 11.66 -4.12 -34.22
CA ALA A 299 11.09 -5.34 -34.79
C ALA A 299 12.18 -6.14 -35.54
N PRO A 300 12.21 -7.48 -35.42
CA PRO A 300 13.20 -8.30 -36.10
C PRO A 300 13.06 -8.16 -37.62
N ASP A 301 14.19 -8.02 -38.31
CA ASP A 301 14.23 -8.06 -39.78
C ASP A 301 14.17 -9.54 -40.21
N PRO A 302 13.09 -10.00 -40.86
CA PRO A 302 12.93 -11.39 -41.25
C PRO A 302 13.94 -11.86 -42.31
N TYR A 303 14.68 -10.93 -42.93
CA TYR A 303 15.69 -11.25 -43.95
C TYR A 303 17.14 -11.11 -43.45
N ASN A 304 17.34 -10.67 -42.19
CA ASN A 304 18.66 -10.41 -41.63
C ASN A 304 18.73 -10.87 -40.16
N ILE A 305 18.51 -12.17 -39.97
CA ILE A 305 18.67 -12.83 -38.67
C ILE A 305 20.18 -13.00 -38.43
N SER A 306 20.70 -12.34 -37.40
CA SER A 306 22.10 -12.53 -37.01
C SER A 306 22.33 -14.00 -36.62
N PRO A 307 23.33 -14.69 -37.19
CA PRO A 307 23.64 -16.08 -36.85
C PRO A 307 24.12 -16.24 -35.39
N GLU A 308 24.42 -15.15 -34.68
CA GLU A 308 24.76 -15.16 -33.26
C GLU A 308 23.53 -15.26 -32.34
N ILE A 309 22.33 -14.99 -32.86
CA ILE A 309 21.08 -15.06 -32.09
C ILE A 309 20.50 -16.45 -32.27
N GLU A 310 20.63 -17.27 -31.24
CA GLU A 310 20.04 -18.60 -31.23
C GLU A 310 18.51 -18.52 -31.28
N GLU A 311 17.91 -19.29 -32.19
CA GLU A 311 16.46 -19.32 -32.36
C GLU A 311 15.78 -19.94 -31.12
N ARG A 312 14.97 -19.13 -30.43
CA ARG A 312 14.20 -19.59 -29.28
C ARG A 312 13.13 -20.59 -29.73
N GLY A 313 13.07 -21.74 -29.07
CA GLY A 313 12.16 -22.84 -29.39
C GLY A 313 12.78 -23.92 -30.27
N GLY A 314 13.99 -23.69 -30.81
CA GLY A 314 14.77 -24.73 -31.49
C GLY A 314 15.44 -25.69 -30.51
N ASP A 315 15.97 -26.80 -31.03
CA ASP A 315 16.53 -27.89 -30.23
C ASP A 315 17.55 -27.43 -29.20
N ASN A 316 18.43 -26.48 -29.51
CA ASN A 316 19.44 -26.08 -28.54
C ASN A 316 18.87 -25.33 -27.32
N THR A 317 17.66 -24.77 -27.45
CA THR A 317 17.02 -23.92 -26.43
C THR A 317 15.93 -24.63 -25.63
N ILE A 318 15.46 -25.79 -26.11
CA ILE A 318 14.40 -26.57 -25.46
C ILE A 318 14.74 -28.06 -25.35
N GLU A 319 14.18 -28.69 -24.31
CA GLU A 319 14.19 -30.14 -24.11
C GLU A 319 12.74 -30.63 -24.17
N VAL A 320 12.47 -31.55 -25.09
CA VAL A 320 11.14 -32.14 -25.27
C VAL A 320 10.95 -33.20 -24.18
N LEU A 321 10.00 -32.95 -23.26
CA LEU A 321 9.72 -33.88 -22.16
C LEU A 321 8.76 -35.01 -22.56
N ASN A 322 7.83 -34.75 -23.47
CA ASN A 322 6.93 -35.78 -24.03
C ASN A 322 6.33 -35.31 -25.36
N ILE A 323 5.83 -36.27 -26.15
CA ILE A 323 5.16 -36.03 -27.44
C ILE A 323 3.78 -36.71 -27.52
N LEU A 324 3.13 -36.96 -26.38
CA LEU A 324 1.86 -37.70 -26.36
C LEU A 324 0.79 -37.04 -27.23
N ASN A 325 0.79 -35.71 -27.33
CA ASN A 325 -0.15 -34.96 -28.14
C ASN A 325 0.03 -35.13 -29.66
N THR A 326 1.16 -35.66 -30.11
CA THR A 326 1.42 -35.92 -31.54
C THR A 326 1.18 -37.38 -31.92
N LEU A 327 0.95 -38.26 -30.96
CA LEU A 327 0.66 -39.67 -31.19
C LEU A 327 -0.79 -39.85 -31.67
N THR A 328 -1.01 -40.85 -32.52
CA THR A 328 -2.34 -41.29 -32.93
C THR A 328 -3.10 -41.92 -31.76
N GLU A 329 -4.43 -42.01 -31.85
CA GLU A 329 -5.25 -42.66 -30.81
C GLU A 329 -4.82 -44.12 -30.54
N SER A 330 -4.37 -44.83 -31.57
CA SER A 330 -3.88 -46.20 -31.43
C SER A 330 -2.54 -46.26 -30.68
N GLU A 331 -1.61 -45.36 -30.99
CA GLU A 331 -0.31 -45.28 -30.32
C GLU A 331 -0.46 -44.82 -28.87
N LEU A 332 -1.40 -43.93 -28.58
CA LEU A 332 -1.76 -43.53 -27.22
C LEU A 332 -2.33 -44.69 -26.40
N ALA A 333 -3.23 -45.48 -27.00
CA ALA A 333 -3.77 -46.67 -26.34
C ALA A 333 -2.67 -47.70 -26.04
N GLU A 334 -1.74 -47.92 -26.99
CA GLU A 334 -0.57 -48.79 -26.80
C GLU A 334 0.33 -48.25 -25.67
N ALA A 335 0.64 -46.96 -25.67
CA ALA A 335 1.46 -46.32 -24.63
C ALA A 335 0.85 -46.46 -23.23
N GLU A 336 -0.47 -46.30 -23.11
CA GLU A 336 -1.21 -46.51 -21.85
C GLU A 336 -1.18 -47.97 -21.37
N GLU A 337 -1.31 -48.94 -22.29
CA GLU A 337 -1.22 -50.36 -21.95
C GLU A 337 0.20 -50.73 -21.51
N ILE A 338 1.22 -50.25 -22.22
CA ILE A 338 2.62 -50.47 -21.85
C ILE A 338 2.90 -49.85 -20.49
N LYS A 339 2.47 -48.60 -20.25
CA LYS A 339 2.65 -47.91 -18.97
C LYS A 339 2.07 -48.73 -17.80
N LYS A 340 0.88 -49.30 -17.96
CA LYS A 340 0.27 -50.18 -16.93
C LYS A 340 1.09 -51.45 -16.68
N ARG A 341 1.74 -52.00 -17.71
CA ARG A 341 2.57 -53.20 -17.62
C ARG A 341 3.95 -52.94 -16.99
N LEU A 342 4.45 -51.70 -17.00
CA LEU A 342 5.79 -51.36 -16.48
C LEU A 342 5.92 -51.58 -14.96
N THR A 343 4.81 -51.55 -14.19
CA THR A 343 4.84 -51.84 -12.76
C THR A 343 3.50 -52.36 -12.23
N ASN A 344 3.55 -53.32 -11.29
CA ASN A 344 2.40 -53.78 -10.52
C ASN A 344 2.26 -53.05 -9.16
N ASP A 345 3.21 -52.16 -8.83
CA ASP A 345 3.18 -51.39 -7.59
C ASP A 345 2.17 -50.24 -7.69
N MET A 346 1.14 -50.30 -6.86
CA MET A 346 0.05 -49.32 -6.84
C MET A 346 0.51 -47.92 -6.39
N ILE A 347 1.59 -47.83 -5.60
CA ILE A 347 2.19 -46.55 -5.22
C ILE A 347 2.83 -45.91 -6.45
N LEU A 348 3.66 -46.67 -7.19
CA LEU A 348 4.33 -46.16 -8.39
C LEU A 348 3.36 -45.78 -9.50
N GLN A 349 2.24 -46.51 -9.65
CA GLN A 349 1.19 -46.16 -10.62
C GLN A 349 0.54 -44.79 -10.36
N SER A 350 0.65 -44.26 -9.14
CA SER A 350 0.17 -42.92 -8.77
C SER A 350 1.30 -41.90 -8.53
N SER A 351 2.56 -42.33 -8.62
CA SER A 351 3.72 -41.47 -8.41
C SER A 351 3.97 -40.57 -9.61
N VAL A 352 3.97 -39.25 -9.39
CA VAL A 352 4.18 -38.25 -10.44
C VAL A 352 5.56 -38.38 -11.06
N ASP A 353 6.59 -38.64 -10.27
CA ASP A 353 7.97 -38.79 -10.77
C ASP A 353 8.09 -40.02 -11.67
N TRP A 354 7.49 -41.13 -11.25
CA TRP A 354 7.50 -42.37 -12.02
C TRP A 354 6.70 -42.24 -13.31
N LEU A 355 5.49 -41.67 -13.25
CA LEU A 355 4.64 -41.45 -14.42
C LEU A 355 5.30 -40.52 -15.43
N THR A 356 5.95 -39.46 -14.94
CA THR A 356 6.67 -38.49 -15.78
C THR A 356 7.81 -39.16 -16.52
N GLU A 357 8.62 -39.99 -15.84
CA GLU A 357 9.72 -40.70 -16.49
C GLU A 357 9.23 -41.81 -17.44
N ALA A 358 8.17 -42.52 -17.10
CA ALA A 358 7.56 -43.52 -17.98
C ALA A 358 7.07 -42.88 -19.29
N ILE A 359 6.36 -41.74 -19.19
CA ILE A 359 5.86 -40.99 -20.34
C ILE A 359 7.02 -40.45 -21.20
N ARG A 360 8.08 -39.93 -20.55
CA ARG A 360 9.29 -39.44 -21.24
C ARG A 360 9.92 -40.55 -22.10
N ARG A 361 10.14 -41.73 -21.54
CA ARG A 361 10.74 -42.87 -22.25
C ARG A 361 9.87 -43.43 -23.37
N LEU A 362 8.56 -43.48 -23.16
CA LEU A 362 7.61 -43.85 -24.21
C LEU A 362 7.67 -42.84 -25.36
N SER A 363 7.75 -41.55 -25.05
CA SER A 363 7.91 -40.48 -26.04
C SER A 363 9.25 -40.59 -26.79
N GLU A 364 10.35 -40.88 -26.09
CA GLU A 364 11.66 -41.11 -26.72
C GLU A 364 11.63 -42.30 -27.67
N ALA A 365 11.04 -43.43 -27.25
CA ALA A 365 10.89 -44.61 -28.09
C ALA A 365 9.99 -44.33 -29.32
N ALA A 366 8.93 -43.54 -29.15
CA ALA A 366 8.06 -43.16 -30.27
C ALA A 366 8.74 -42.19 -31.26
N MET A 367 9.68 -41.35 -30.80
CA MET A 367 10.47 -40.47 -31.67
C MET A 367 11.58 -41.22 -32.42
N ASP A 368 12.10 -42.31 -31.85
CA ASP A 368 13.15 -43.12 -32.45
C ASP A 368 12.57 -44.17 -33.41
N SER A 369 12.81 -43.99 -34.72
CA SER A 369 12.33 -44.91 -35.77
C SER A 369 12.87 -46.34 -35.66
N THR A 370 13.86 -46.58 -34.79
CA THR A 370 14.50 -47.88 -34.60
C THR A 370 14.05 -48.61 -33.33
N THR A 371 13.32 -47.93 -32.43
CA THR A 371 12.96 -48.45 -31.12
C THR A 371 11.45 -48.59 -30.98
N SER A 372 10.95 -49.78 -30.59
CA SER A 372 9.53 -49.97 -30.30
C SER A 372 9.20 -49.52 -28.86
N MET A 373 8.07 -48.84 -28.66
CA MET A 373 7.56 -48.50 -27.31
C MET A 373 7.46 -49.72 -26.39
N SER A 374 7.14 -50.90 -26.95
CA SER A 374 7.05 -52.16 -26.19
C SER A 374 8.38 -52.60 -25.56
N SER A 375 9.51 -52.05 -26.01
CA SER A 375 10.85 -52.34 -25.46
C SER A 375 11.24 -51.45 -24.28
N VAL A 376 10.43 -50.43 -23.96
CA VAL A 376 10.72 -49.46 -22.88
C VAL A 376 10.84 -50.15 -21.53
N LYS A 377 11.87 -49.75 -20.77
CA LYS A 377 12.14 -50.19 -19.41
C LYS A 377 12.43 -49.00 -18.52
N MET A 378 12.01 -49.10 -17.26
CA MET A 378 12.33 -48.12 -16.23
C MET A 378 13.75 -48.35 -15.70
N THR A 379 14.57 -47.31 -15.67
CA THR A 379 15.88 -47.29 -14.99
C THR A 379 15.93 -46.09 -14.05
N PRO A 380 16.52 -46.21 -12.85
CA PRO A 380 16.46 -45.20 -11.78
C PRO A 380 17.06 -43.84 -12.17
N THR A 381 17.85 -43.81 -13.23
CA THR A 381 18.55 -42.64 -13.74
C THR A 381 18.19 -42.35 -15.19
N ARG A 382 18.42 -41.09 -15.60
CA ARG A 382 18.27 -40.59 -16.96
C ARG A 382 19.38 -39.59 -17.31
N ILE A 383 19.63 -39.38 -18.59
CA ILE A 383 20.49 -38.30 -19.08
C ILE A 383 19.56 -37.15 -19.49
N GLU A 384 19.79 -35.96 -18.93
CA GLU A 384 19.08 -34.74 -19.33
C GLU A 384 19.92 -33.97 -20.35
N LYS A 385 19.27 -33.28 -21.29
CA LYS A 385 19.92 -32.68 -22.47
C LYS A 385 21.16 -31.82 -22.16
N TRP A 386 21.12 -31.06 -21.07
CA TRP A 386 22.20 -30.15 -20.68
C TRP A 386 23.06 -30.67 -19.52
N LYS A 387 22.86 -31.93 -19.08
CA LYS A 387 23.66 -32.56 -18.04
C LYS A 387 24.64 -33.56 -18.65
N LYS A 388 25.86 -33.56 -18.12
CA LYS A 388 26.94 -34.45 -18.57
C LYS A 388 26.83 -35.88 -18.02
N ASN A 389 26.15 -36.03 -16.88
CA ASN A 389 26.07 -37.28 -16.13
C ASN A 389 24.61 -37.69 -15.98
N GLU A 390 24.39 -39.00 -15.86
CA GLU A 390 23.11 -39.55 -15.46
C GLU A 390 22.65 -39.01 -14.10
N THR A 391 21.39 -38.61 -14.03
CA THR A 391 20.75 -38.12 -12.81
C THR A 391 19.56 -39.00 -12.42
N PRO A 392 19.39 -39.32 -11.13
CA PRO A 392 18.19 -39.95 -10.63
C PRO A 392 16.95 -39.12 -10.99
N TYR A 393 15.86 -39.79 -11.40
CA TYR A 393 14.58 -39.11 -11.66
C TYR A 393 13.72 -38.96 -10.39
N THR A 394 14.10 -39.62 -9.29
CA THR A 394 13.51 -39.47 -7.95
C THR A 394 14.55 -39.00 -6.94
N ASP A 395 14.07 -38.38 -5.87
CA ASP A 395 14.90 -38.13 -4.69
C ASP A 395 15.30 -39.45 -4.01
N LYS A 396 16.41 -39.43 -3.27
CA LYS A 396 16.78 -40.57 -2.43
C LYS A 396 15.79 -40.69 -1.28
N GLU A 397 15.45 -41.92 -0.89
CA GLU A 397 14.60 -42.15 0.28
C GLU A 397 15.20 -41.52 1.54
N TRP A 398 14.34 -40.91 2.36
CA TRP A 398 14.74 -40.28 3.61
C TRP A 398 15.03 -41.33 4.67
N SER A 399 16.15 -41.17 5.38
CA SER A 399 16.46 -42.01 6.53
C SER A 399 15.70 -41.53 7.75
N ARG A 400 15.47 -42.44 8.71
CA ARG A 400 14.77 -42.10 9.96
C ARG A 400 15.44 -40.96 10.74
N GLN A 401 16.77 -40.85 10.66
CA GLN A 401 17.52 -39.77 11.30
C GLN A 401 17.25 -38.42 10.64
N GLU A 402 17.17 -38.39 9.31
CA GLU A 402 16.85 -37.17 8.54
C GLU A 402 15.41 -36.71 8.78
N GLU A 403 14.46 -37.66 8.87
CA GLU A 403 13.06 -37.35 9.20
C GLU A 403 12.95 -36.68 10.58
N VAL A 404 13.59 -37.27 11.59
CA VAL A 404 13.56 -36.72 12.96
C VAL A 404 14.24 -35.36 13.01
N ALA A 405 15.42 -35.21 12.39
CA ALA A 405 16.11 -33.93 12.31
C ALA A 405 15.26 -32.86 11.61
N PHE A 406 14.52 -33.24 10.57
CA PHE A 406 13.60 -32.35 9.89
C PHE A 406 12.42 -31.94 10.79
N GLU A 407 11.78 -32.87 11.49
CA GLU A 407 10.66 -32.59 12.38
C GLU A 407 11.07 -31.68 13.55
N ASP A 408 12.23 -31.94 14.16
CA ASP A 408 12.79 -31.11 15.23
C ASP A 408 13.11 -29.70 14.72
N ALA A 409 13.71 -29.58 13.54
CA ALA A 409 14.04 -28.30 12.93
C ALA A 409 12.80 -27.51 12.52
N ILE A 410 11.75 -28.17 12.03
CA ILE A 410 10.45 -27.55 11.75
C ILE A 410 9.80 -27.05 13.05
N MET A 411 9.90 -27.81 14.15
CA MET A 411 9.39 -27.39 15.45
C MET A 411 10.13 -26.15 15.97
N GLN A 412 11.44 -26.05 15.72
CA GLN A 412 12.28 -24.94 16.17
C GLN A 412 12.17 -23.69 15.28
N HIS A 413 12.14 -23.85 13.97
CA HIS A 413 12.27 -22.75 12.99
C HIS A 413 10.99 -22.48 12.20
N GLY A 414 9.96 -23.31 12.33
CA GLY A 414 8.75 -23.22 11.53
C GLY A 414 9.03 -23.44 10.05
N ALA A 415 8.35 -22.68 9.18
CA ALA A 415 8.46 -22.82 7.72
C ALA A 415 9.72 -22.18 7.10
N GLU A 416 10.72 -21.81 7.90
CA GLU A 416 12.00 -21.27 7.43
C GLU A 416 12.91 -22.39 6.90
N LEU A 417 12.58 -22.92 5.71
CA LEU A 417 13.19 -24.14 5.18
C LEU A 417 14.69 -24.07 4.92
N ARG A 418 15.27 -22.87 4.83
CA ARG A 418 16.74 -22.71 4.76
C ARG A 418 17.41 -23.14 6.07
N ALA A 419 16.85 -22.72 7.21
CA ALA A 419 17.34 -23.12 8.53
C ALA A 419 17.10 -24.63 8.76
N VAL A 420 15.93 -25.13 8.37
CA VAL A 420 15.60 -26.56 8.42
C VAL A 420 16.59 -27.41 7.63
N ARG A 421 16.97 -26.96 6.43
CA ARG A 421 17.98 -27.64 5.61
C ARG A 421 19.33 -27.68 6.31
N ASP A 422 19.72 -26.62 7.00
CA ASP A 422 21.02 -26.55 7.68
C ASP A 422 21.11 -27.57 8.84
N GLU A 423 19.99 -27.86 9.52
CA GLU A 423 19.91 -28.91 10.56
C GLU A 423 19.93 -30.34 9.99
N VAL A 424 19.21 -30.60 8.88
CA VAL A 424 19.26 -31.93 8.23
C VAL A 424 20.65 -32.18 7.62
N SER A 425 21.27 -31.15 7.03
CA SER A 425 22.63 -31.08 6.45
C SER A 425 22.97 -32.04 5.29
N THR A 426 22.40 -33.24 5.26
CA THR A 426 22.64 -34.30 4.26
C THR A 426 21.83 -34.11 2.98
N ARG A 427 20.81 -33.25 3.02
CA ARG A 427 19.86 -33.00 1.94
C ARG A 427 20.05 -31.64 1.30
N SER A 428 19.82 -31.58 -0.01
CA SER A 428 19.74 -30.31 -0.72
C SER A 428 18.48 -29.54 -0.31
N ILE A 429 18.51 -28.21 -0.48
CA ILE A 429 17.33 -27.38 -0.21
C ILE A 429 16.12 -27.79 -1.03
N TYR A 430 16.33 -28.30 -2.25
CA TYR A 430 15.25 -28.73 -3.13
C TYR A 430 14.55 -30.00 -2.62
N GLU A 431 15.32 -30.97 -2.12
CA GLU A 431 14.80 -32.18 -1.47
C GLU A 431 14.02 -31.83 -0.20
N VAL A 432 14.55 -30.92 0.64
CA VAL A 432 13.87 -30.45 1.87
C VAL A 432 12.54 -29.78 1.54
N VAL A 433 12.49 -28.94 0.50
CA VAL A 433 11.26 -28.28 0.06
C VAL A 433 10.22 -29.28 -0.45
N ARG A 434 10.63 -30.27 -1.25
CA ARG A 434 9.73 -31.33 -1.73
C ARG A 434 9.22 -32.18 -0.56
N PHE A 435 10.12 -32.62 0.31
CA PHE A 435 9.77 -33.41 1.50
C PHE A 435 8.77 -32.68 2.40
N TYR A 436 8.98 -31.39 2.67
CA TYR A 436 8.03 -30.57 3.42
C TYR A 436 6.62 -30.54 2.79
N GLY A 437 6.54 -30.50 1.46
CA GLY A 437 5.28 -30.57 0.73
C GLY A 437 4.57 -31.92 0.89
N HIS A 438 5.32 -33.02 0.99
CA HIS A 438 4.78 -34.36 1.25
C HIS A 438 4.40 -34.56 2.72
N TRP A 439 5.27 -34.16 3.65
CA TRP A 439 5.08 -34.27 5.10
C TRP A 439 3.86 -33.48 5.61
N LYS A 440 3.50 -32.38 4.94
CA LYS A 440 2.31 -31.57 5.26
C LYS A 440 0.97 -32.25 4.97
N LYS A 441 0.96 -33.25 4.09
CA LYS A 441 -0.26 -33.98 3.71
C LYS A 441 -0.53 -35.05 4.75
#